data_AF-A0AAU5ZLR3-F1
#
_entry.id   AF-A0AAU5ZLR3-F1
#
_cell.length_a   1.000
_cell.length_b   1.000
_cell.length_c   1.000
_cell.angle_alpha   90.00
_cell.angle_beta   90.00
_cell.angle_gamma   90.00
#
_symmetry.space_group_name_H-M   'P 1'
#
loop_
_entity.id
_entity.type
_entity.pdbx_description
1 polymer ?
#
loop_
_entity_poly.entity_id
_entity_poly.type
_entity_poly.pdbx_seq_one_letter_code
_entity_poly.pdbx_strand_id
1 'polypeptide(L)'
;MKKIFLGAVAVAAVAVPLAFAGSANAAVTGPYTTGFTGVTIDKTAGASDSNWRMTGGYDAAITDGRDSALRISNAVTSGSFGDQLFSPTLAVPATETGPARTFTASFVLEPTPYQDGLRVTVSPDNGQGGRGGFLAIEHKNGAIDLVSQGSFLNANNEVQWTETTVATGLDPSKPHTVKLKLVKKPDTKKSTNNDVFSVQVDGKPVKNTTFEAYYKATGEDEYKTDTLMFRLSGTAGPQLVNGHGLLIDDVTIATS
;
A
#
# COMPACT_ATOMS: atom_id res chain seq x y z
N MET A 1 24.80 -75.73 -26.94
CA MET A 1 24.79 -74.26 -26.73
C MET A 1 23.38 -73.76 -26.99
N LYS A 2 22.81 -73.03 -26.03
CA LYS A 2 21.47 -72.42 -26.06
C LYS A 2 21.41 -71.30 -27.11
N LYS A 3 20.27 -71.16 -27.79
CA LYS A 3 19.37 -69.98 -27.68
C LYS A 3 18.14 -70.13 -28.60
N ILE A 4 16.97 -70.20 -27.96
CA ILE A 4 15.63 -70.03 -28.53
C ILE A 4 15.31 -68.54 -28.45
N PHE A 5 14.91 -67.92 -29.56
CA PHE A 5 14.41 -66.54 -29.57
C PHE A 5 12.88 -66.55 -29.63
N LEU A 6 12.24 -66.15 -28.51
CA LEU A 6 10.85 -65.73 -28.45
C LEU A 6 10.78 -64.26 -28.89
N GLY A 7 10.01 -63.97 -29.93
CA GLY A 7 9.66 -62.59 -30.32
C GLY A 7 8.45 -62.12 -29.51
N ALA A 8 8.65 -61.10 -28.67
CA ALA A 8 7.57 -60.42 -27.96
C ALA A 8 7.04 -59.24 -28.80
N VAL A 9 5.73 -59.21 -29.02
CA VAL A 9 5.01 -58.07 -29.61
C VAL A 9 4.74 -57.06 -28.49
N ALA A 10 5.33 -55.87 -28.58
CA ALA A 10 5.04 -54.76 -27.68
C ALA A 10 3.94 -53.87 -28.30
N VAL A 11 2.75 -53.87 -27.70
CA VAL A 11 1.68 -52.91 -28.00
C VAL A 11 1.98 -51.63 -27.22
N ALA A 12 2.32 -50.55 -27.93
CA ALA A 12 2.50 -49.24 -27.33
C ALA A 12 1.13 -48.56 -27.17
N ALA A 13 0.68 -48.40 -25.92
CA ALA A 13 -0.50 -47.60 -25.59
C ALA A 13 -0.15 -46.10 -25.74
N VAL A 14 -0.83 -45.42 -26.67
CA VAL A 14 -0.77 -43.96 -26.81
C VAL A 14 -1.62 -43.34 -25.72
N ALA A 15 -0.99 -42.77 -24.70
CA ALA A 15 -1.67 -41.96 -23.69
C ALA A 15 -1.91 -40.55 -24.28
N VAL A 16 -3.17 -40.20 -24.50
CA VAL A 16 -3.59 -38.82 -24.81
C VAL A 16 -3.68 -38.06 -23.50
N PRO A 17 -2.91 -36.98 -23.27
CA PRO A 17 -3.14 -36.12 -22.12
C PRO A 17 -4.43 -35.33 -22.34
N LEU A 18 -5.45 -35.61 -21.53
CA LEU A 18 -6.58 -34.72 -21.29
C LEU A 18 -6.04 -33.48 -20.58
N ALA A 19 -5.79 -32.42 -21.33
CA ALA A 19 -5.52 -31.10 -20.77
C ALA A 19 -6.83 -30.57 -20.17
N PHE A 20 -6.94 -30.59 -18.85
CA PHE A 20 -7.94 -29.82 -18.14
C PHE A 20 -7.62 -28.33 -18.34
N ALA A 21 -8.43 -27.64 -19.14
CA ALA A 21 -8.46 -26.19 -19.12
C ALA A 21 -8.96 -25.77 -17.73
N GLY A 22 -8.04 -25.41 -16.84
CA GLY A 22 -8.40 -24.73 -15.61
C GLY A 22 -9.17 -23.47 -15.95
N SER A 23 -10.39 -23.35 -15.42
CA SER A 23 -11.15 -22.11 -15.44
C SER A 23 -10.31 -21.03 -14.77
N ALA A 24 -9.76 -20.11 -15.58
CA ALA A 24 -9.20 -18.87 -15.07
C ALA A 24 -10.37 -18.09 -14.47
N ASN A 25 -10.54 -18.16 -13.15
CA ASN A 25 -11.25 -17.11 -12.43
C ASN A 25 -10.43 -15.85 -12.69
N ALA A 26 -10.96 -14.92 -13.47
CA ALA A 26 -10.39 -13.60 -13.62
C ALA A 26 -10.27 -13.03 -12.20
N ALA A 27 -9.03 -12.98 -11.69
CA ALA A 27 -8.76 -12.40 -10.40
C ALA A 27 -9.21 -10.92 -10.47
N VAL A 28 -9.93 -10.46 -9.44
CA VAL A 28 -10.43 -9.10 -9.41
C VAL A 28 -9.22 -8.15 -9.30
N THR A 29 -8.80 -7.59 -10.43
CA THR A 29 -7.83 -6.48 -10.55
C THR A 29 -8.55 -5.11 -10.52
N GLY A 30 -9.87 -5.12 -10.27
CA GLY A 30 -10.70 -3.92 -10.28
C GLY A 30 -10.50 -3.05 -9.05
N PRO A 31 -10.82 -1.74 -9.15
CA PRO A 31 -10.69 -0.83 -8.03
C PRO A 31 -11.58 -1.24 -6.85
N TYR A 32 -11.05 -1.13 -5.64
CA TYR A 32 -11.88 -1.03 -4.44
C TYR A 32 -12.13 0.45 -4.17
N THR A 33 -13.39 0.88 -4.21
CA THR A 33 -13.80 2.27 -3.99
C THR A 33 -14.68 2.37 -2.75
N THR A 34 -14.46 3.39 -1.94
CA THR A 34 -15.32 3.73 -0.80
C THR A 34 -15.58 5.23 -0.74
N GLY A 35 -16.85 5.61 -0.66
CA GLY A 35 -17.29 6.72 0.20
C GLY A 35 -17.74 6.06 1.50
N PHE A 36 -17.27 6.53 2.67
CA PHE A 36 -17.30 5.71 3.90
C PHE A 36 -18.69 5.42 4.49
N THR A 37 -19.78 5.71 3.78
CA THR A 37 -21.14 5.35 4.18
C THR A 37 -21.27 3.84 4.44
N GLY A 38 -21.59 3.47 5.69
CA GLY A 38 -21.78 2.08 6.10
C GLY A 38 -20.49 1.26 6.27
N VAL A 39 -19.32 1.88 6.12
CA VAL A 39 -18.03 1.23 6.37
C VAL A 39 -17.78 1.12 7.87
N THR A 40 -17.31 -0.06 8.30
CA THR A 40 -16.83 -0.30 9.66
C THR A 40 -15.36 -0.72 9.65
N ILE A 41 -14.63 -0.36 10.70
CA ILE A 41 -13.25 -0.82 10.92
C ILE A 41 -13.30 -2.10 11.76
N ASP A 42 -12.90 -3.22 11.17
CA ASP A 42 -12.82 -4.51 11.83
C ASP A 42 -11.61 -4.57 12.76
N LYS A 43 -11.86 -4.81 14.04
CA LYS A 43 -10.85 -4.89 15.10
C LYS A 43 -10.25 -6.28 15.27
N THR A 44 -10.75 -7.27 14.51
CA THR A 44 -10.41 -8.69 14.62
C THR A 44 -9.85 -9.28 13.32
N ALA A 45 -10.07 -8.60 12.20
CA ALA A 45 -9.59 -8.99 10.87
C ALA A 45 -8.05 -9.13 10.79
N GLY A 46 -7.63 -10.15 10.05
CA GLY A 46 -6.24 -10.45 9.70
C GLY A 46 -5.76 -9.75 8.42
N ALA A 47 -4.50 -9.99 8.07
CA ALA A 47 -3.78 -9.29 7.00
C ALA A 47 -4.43 -9.32 5.61
N SER A 48 -5.16 -10.40 5.31
CA SER A 48 -5.68 -10.72 3.98
C SER A 48 -7.17 -10.48 3.83
N ASP A 49 -7.82 -9.88 4.83
CA ASP A 49 -9.25 -9.63 4.80
C ASP A 49 -9.63 -8.50 3.84
N SER A 50 -10.84 -8.58 3.30
CA SER A 50 -11.43 -7.59 2.42
C SER A 50 -12.11 -6.44 3.17
N ASN A 51 -11.86 -6.31 4.47
CA ASN A 51 -12.43 -5.26 5.33
C ASN A 51 -11.38 -4.20 5.65
N TRP A 52 -11.84 -2.97 5.90
CA TRP A 52 -11.02 -2.00 6.64
C TRP A 52 -10.72 -2.58 8.01
N ARG A 53 -9.46 -2.55 8.44
CA ARG A 53 -9.05 -3.21 9.68
C ARG A 53 -8.03 -2.42 10.48
N MET A 54 -8.12 -2.51 11.80
CA MET A 54 -7.17 -1.88 12.72
C MET A 54 -7.24 -2.56 14.09
N THR A 55 -6.32 -3.45 14.42
CA THR A 55 -6.33 -4.15 15.72
C THR A 55 -5.76 -3.29 16.85
N GLY A 56 -5.04 -2.21 16.54
CA GLY A 56 -4.51 -1.26 17.50
C GLY A 56 -5.58 -0.32 18.07
N GLY A 57 -5.31 0.16 19.30
CA GLY A 57 -6.12 1.16 20.01
C GLY A 57 -5.86 2.59 19.54
N TYR A 58 -5.70 2.79 18.23
CA TYR A 58 -5.35 4.09 17.66
C TYR A 58 -6.56 4.99 17.42
N ASP A 59 -6.31 6.29 17.31
CA ASP A 59 -7.35 7.29 17.04
C ASP A 59 -7.71 7.34 15.56
N ALA A 60 -8.45 6.33 15.11
CA ALA A 60 -9.08 6.30 13.79
C ALA A 60 -10.52 5.78 13.89
N ALA A 61 -11.45 6.46 13.23
CA ALA A 61 -12.86 6.09 13.19
C ALA A 61 -13.50 6.57 11.88
N ILE A 62 -14.57 5.90 11.47
CA ILE A 62 -15.47 6.42 10.44
C ILE A 62 -16.41 7.42 11.11
N THR A 63 -16.56 8.62 10.54
CA THR A 63 -17.48 9.63 11.06
C THR A 63 -18.92 9.23 10.79
N ASP A 64 -19.80 9.58 11.73
CA ASP A 64 -21.24 9.39 11.57
C ASP A 64 -21.82 10.47 10.64
N GLY A 65 -22.87 10.14 9.89
CA GLY A 65 -23.63 11.11 9.11
C GLY A 65 -23.93 10.66 7.68
N ARG A 66 -24.43 11.61 6.88
CA ARG A 66 -24.73 11.39 5.46
C ARG A 66 -23.46 11.31 4.61
N ASP A 67 -22.43 12.07 5.00
CA ASP A 67 -21.14 12.16 4.33
C ASP A 67 -20.05 11.64 5.29
N SER A 68 -20.11 10.33 5.56
CA SER A 68 -19.13 9.64 6.39
C SER A 68 -17.75 9.67 5.73
N ALA A 69 -16.71 9.93 6.53
CA ALA A 69 -15.31 9.96 6.13
C ALA A 69 -14.45 9.23 7.18
N LEU A 70 -13.23 8.84 6.82
CA LEU A 70 -12.24 8.38 7.78
C LEU A 70 -11.64 9.57 8.51
N ARG A 71 -11.89 9.66 9.82
CA ARG A 71 -11.20 10.57 10.73
C ARG A 71 -10.04 9.86 11.40
N ILE A 72 -8.83 10.40 11.27
CA ILE A 72 -7.61 9.78 11.78
C ILE A 72 -6.58 10.79 12.32
N SER A 73 -5.97 10.50 13.48
CA SER A 73 -4.97 11.38 14.11
C SER A 73 -3.82 10.59 14.76
N ASN A 74 -2.67 11.25 14.96
CA ASN A 74 -1.56 10.74 15.78
C ASN A 74 -1.74 11.05 17.28
N ALA A 75 -2.97 11.10 17.79
CA ALA A 75 -3.20 11.22 19.24
C ALA A 75 -2.64 10.04 20.03
N VAL A 76 -2.68 8.85 19.42
CA VAL A 76 -2.04 7.63 19.92
C VAL A 76 -1.13 7.11 18.82
N THR A 77 0.15 6.88 19.15
CA THR A 77 1.15 6.39 18.19
C THR A 77 1.78 5.08 18.67
N SER A 78 2.37 4.34 17.74
CA SER A 78 3.12 3.12 18.04
C SER A 78 4.24 2.91 17.03
N GLY A 79 5.24 2.13 17.44
CA GLY A 79 6.26 1.59 16.53
C GLY A 79 5.74 0.45 15.66
N SER A 80 4.66 -0.22 16.08
CA SER A 80 4.09 -1.39 15.43
C SER A 80 3.52 -1.07 14.05
N PHE A 81 3.55 -2.07 13.16
CA PHE A 81 3.04 -1.98 11.80
C PHE A 81 1.77 -2.81 11.61
N GLY A 82 1.74 -4.04 12.11
CA GLY A 82 0.65 -4.99 11.84
C GLY A 82 -0.70 -4.62 12.48
N ASP A 83 -0.72 -3.68 13.42
CA ASP A 83 -1.92 -3.24 14.15
C ASP A 83 -2.49 -1.89 13.67
N GLN A 84 -1.83 -1.26 12.69
CA GLN A 84 -2.24 0.02 12.10
C GLN A 84 -3.55 -0.12 11.31
N LEU A 85 -4.09 1.01 10.84
CA LEU A 85 -5.25 0.98 9.96
C LEU A 85 -4.85 0.57 8.55
N PHE A 86 -5.52 -0.43 8.00
CA PHE A 86 -5.38 -0.88 6.62
C PHE A 86 -6.71 -0.77 5.89
N SER A 87 -6.64 -0.39 4.62
CA SER A 87 -7.73 -0.61 3.70
C SER A 87 -7.93 -2.12 3.46
N PRO A 88 -9.05 -2.51 2.84
CA PRO A 88 -9.22 -3.85 2.28
C PRO A 88 -8.04 -4.29 1.43
N THR A 89 -7.73 -5.59 1.50
CA THR A 89 -6.69 -6.20 0.70
C THR A 89 -7.22 -6.56 -0.69
N LEU A 90 -6.52 -6.14 -1.75
CA LEU A 90 -6.82 -6.50 -3.12
C LEU A 90 -6.46 -7.97 -3.39
N ALA A 91 -7.26 -8.64 -4.22
CA ALA A 91 -7.04 -10.04 -4.54
C ALA A 91 -5.74 -10.31 -5.31
N VAL A 92 -5.29 -9.34 -6.11
CA VAL A 92 -4.06 -9.43 -6.91
C VAL A 92 -3.05 -8.40 -6.41
N PRO A 93 -1.94 -8.80 -5.78
CA PRO A 93 -0.90 -7.86 -5.38
C PRO A 93 -0.08 -7.37 -6.59
N ALA A 94 0.40 -6.13 -6.52
CA ALA A 94 1.47 -5.66 -7.36
C ALA A 94 2.80 -6.27 -6.89
N THR A 95 3.51 -6.92 -7.81
CA THR A 95 4.83 -7.55 -7.60
C THR A 95 5.68 -7.30 -8.84
N GLU A 96 6.98 -7.59 -8.78
CA GLU A 96 7.86 -7.43 -9.96
C GLU A 96 7.62 -8.53 -11.03
N THR A 97 7.23 -9.73 -10.59
CA THR A 97 7.13 -10.94 -11.43
C THR A 97 5.70 -11.37 -11.70
N GLY A 98 4.74 -10.93 -10.90
CA GLY A 98 3.35 -11.33 -10.98
C GLY A 98 2.53 -10.62 -12.06
N PRO A 99 1.22 -10.90 -12.09
CA PRO A 99 0.32 -10.43 -13.15
C PRO A 99 0.01 -8.94 -13.08
N ALA A 100 0.15 -8.32 -11.91
CA ALA A 100 0.06 -6.88 -11.73
C ALA A 100 1.40 -6.33 -11.23
N ARG A 101 1.75 -5.14 -11.70
CA ARG A 101 3.03 -4.47 -11.41
C ARG A 101 2.86 -3.07 -10.89
N THR A 102 1.67 -2.51 -10.97
CA THR A 102 1.36 -1.18 -10.47
C THR A 102 0.36 -1.31 -9.35
N PHE A 103 0.59 -0.62 -8.24
CA PHE A 103 -0.43 -0.32 -7.24
C PHE A 103 -0.75 1.17 -7.31
N THR A 104 -2.03 1.51 -7.30
CA THR A 104 -2.51 2.90 -7.22
C THR A 104 -3.44 3.06 -6.04
N ALA A 105 -3.34 4.20 -5.37
CA ALA A 105 -4.33 4.67 -4.42
C ALA A 105 -4.73 6.11 -4.74
N SER A 106 -5.97 6.50 -4.49
CA SER A 106 -6.41 7.89 -4.49
C SER A 106 -7.36 8.14 -3.34
N PHE A 107 -7.40 9.38 -2.85
CA PHE A 107 -8.32 9.83 -1.83
C PHE A 107 -8.43 11.36 -1.86
N VAL A 108 -9.45 11.88 -1.18
CA VAL A 108 -9.63 13.31 -0.90
C VAL A 108 -9.24 13.56 0.55
N LEU A 109 -8.41 14.58 0.76
CA LEU A 109 -8.22 15.22 2.06
C LEU A 109 -9.30 16.27 2.20
N GLU A 110 -10.28 16.02 3.06
CA GLU A 110 -11.36 16.95 3.32
C GLU A 110 -10.89 18.13 4.18
N PRO A 111 -11.53 19.30 4.08
CA PRO A 111 -11.22 20.45 4.92
C PRO A 111 -11.26 20.10 6.41
N THR A 112 -10.22 20.47 7.14
CA THR A 112 -10.17 20.37 8.60
C THR A 112 -9.45 21.60 9.17
N PRO A 113 -9.85 22.11 10.34
CA PRO A 113 -9.08 23.18 10.98
C PRO A 113 -7.60 22.78 11.16
N TYR A 114 -6.71 23.77 11.08
CA TYR A 114 -5.29 23.57 11.37
C TYR A 114 -5.10 23.02 12.78
N GLN A 115 -4.19 22.05 12.91
CA GLN A 115 -3.99 21.27 14.13
C GLN A 115 -2.49 21.01 14.28
N ASP A 116 -1.80 21.86 15.02
CA ASP A 116 -0.34 21.83 15.10
C ASP A 116 0.18 20.45 15.54
N GLY A 117 1.15 19.91 14.79
CA GLY A 117 1.76 18.61 15.06
C GLY A 117 0.94 17.40 14.62
N LEU A 118 -0.22 17.57 13.97
CA LEU A 118 -0.95 16.47 13.34
C LEU A 118 -0.11 15.88 12.21
N ARG A 119 0.11 14.56 12.26
CA ARG A 119 0.87 13.83 11.26
C ARG A 119 0.35 12.41 11.07
N VAL A 120 0.02 12.05 9.84
CA VAL A 120 -0.33 10.67 9.45
C VAL A 120 0.50 10.28 8.24
N THR A 121 0.98 9.03 8.18
CA THR A 121 1.63 8.51 6.97
C THR A 121 0.73 7.52 6.25
N VAL A 122 0.65 7.65 4.93
CA VAL A 122 -0.14 6.79 4.04
C VAL A 122 0.82 6.02 3.13
N SER A 123 0.61 4.72 2.95
CA SER A 123 1.60 3.84 2.28
C SER A 123 0.96 2.71 1.51
N PRO A 124 1.36 2.47 0.25
CA PRO A 124 1.19 1.15 -0.36
C PRO A 124 1.90 0.10 0.51
N ASP A 125 1.21 -0.96 0.88
CA ASP A 125 1.68 -1.96 1.86
C ASP A 125 1.23 -3.39 1.47
N ASN A 126 1.79 -4.39 2.16
CA ASN A 126 1.44 -5.81 2.03
C ASN A 126 0.47 -6.31 3.12
N GLY A 127 -0.03 -5.39 3.95
CA GLY A 127 -0.93 -5.64 5.07
C GLY A 127 -0.21 -5.94 6.38
N GLN A 128 1.12 -5.97 6.41
CA GLN A 128 1.93 -6.32 7.57
C GLN A 128 3.07 -5.32 7.83
N GLY A 129 3.10 -4.18 7.13
CA GLY A 129 4.17 -3.19 7.25
C GLY A 129 5.23 -3.26 6.17
N GLY A 130 5.05 -4.13 5.17
CA GLY A 130 5.88 -4.22 3.98
C GLY A 130 5.63 -3.05 3.02
N ARG A 131 5.99 -1.83 3.44
CA ARG A 131 5.71 -0.58 2.74
C ARG A 131 6.54 -0.43 1.47
N GLY A 132 5.92 0.02 0.38
CA GLY A 132 6.69 0.41 -0.82
C GLY A 132 7.31 1.80 -0.79
N GLY A 133 7.05 2.57 0.26
CA GLY A 133 7.32 4.00 0.38
C GLY A 133 6.17 4.65 1.13
N PHE A 134 6.25 5.95 1.41
CA PHE A 134 5.13 6.66 2.03
C PHE A 134 4.98 8.11 1.63
N LEU A 135 3.78 8.61 1.90
CA LEU A 135 3.43 10.03 1.97
C LEU A 135 3.11 10.38 3.44
N ALA A 136 3.79 11.34 4.01
CA ALA A 136 3.42 11.99 5.27
C ALA A 136 2.55 13.21 4.95
N ILE A 137 1.47 13.35 5.72
CA ILE A 137 0.53 14.47 5.66
C ILE A 137 0.62 15.17 7.01
N GLU A 138 1.05 16.43 7.01
CA GLU A 138 1.46 17.14 8.20
C GLU A 138 0.75 18.50 8.29
N HIS A 139 0.14 18.81 9.43
CA HIS A 139 -0.25 20.18 9.74
C HIS A 139 0.95 20.89 10.37
N LYS A 140 1.56 21.77 9.60
CA LYS A 140 2.76 22.52 9.98
C LYS A 140 2.67 23.97 9.50
N ASN A 141 3.16 24.90 10.31
CA ASN A 141 3.24 26.32 9.95
C ASN A 141 1.90 26.96 9.50
N GLY A 142 0.78 26.51 10.06
CA GLY A 142 -0.56 27.01 9.72
C GLY A 142 -1.15 26.44 8.42
N ALA A 143 -0.51 25.45 7.79
CA ALA A 143 -0.94 24.85 6.53
C ALA A 143 -0.77 23.32 6.54
N ILE A 144 -1.12 22.68 5.42
CA ILE A 144 -0.86 21.26 5.19
C ILE A 144 0.39 21.11 4.30
N ASP A 145 1.37 20.36 4.78
CA ASP A 145 2.58 19.97 4.06
C ASP A 145 2.56 18.46 3.80
N LEU A 146 2.98 18.07 2.59
CA LEU A 146 3.05 16.69 2.15
C LEU A 146 4.48 16.33 1.79
N VAL A 147 5.03 15.31 2.45
CA VAL A 147 6.42 14.85 2.27
C VAL A 147 6.42 13.36 1.97
N SER A 148 7.08 12.94 0.90
CA SER A 148 7.25 11.52 0.60
C SER A 148 8.63 11.03 1.06
N GLN A 149 8.74 9.79 1.51
CA GLN A 149 10.04 9.17 1.80
C GLN A 149 10.23 7.88 0.98
N GLY A 150 11.45 7.72 0.49
CA GLY A 150 11.96 6.55 -0.21
C GLY A 150 13.37 6.19 0.27
N SER A 151 13.96 5.18 -0.36
CA SER A 151 15.32 4.71 -0.08
C SER A 151 16.15 4.54 -1.36
N PHE A 152 17.47 4.57 -1.23
CA PHE A 152 18.42 4.22 -2.29
C PHE A 152 19.69 3.60 -1.69
N LEU A 153 20.52 2.96 -2.52
CA LEU A 153 21.85 2.49 -2.10
C LEU A 153 22.90 3.52 -2.53
N ASN A 154 23.78 3.92 -1.62
CA ASN A 154 24.94 4.74 -1.99
C ASN A 154 26.03 3.90 -2.68
N ALA A 155 27.15 4.52 -3.05
CA ALA A 155 28.27 3.84 -3.71
C ALA A 155 28.92 2.70 -2.87
N ASN A 156 28.68 2.68 -1.56
CA ASN A 156 29.16 1.65 -0.64
C ASN A 156 28.11 0.55 -0.37
N ASN A 157 26.99 0.54 -1.11
CA ASN A 157 25.84 -0.34 -0.88
C ASN A 157 25.17 -0.14 0.50
N GLU A 158 25.26 1.04 1.09
CA GLU A 158 24.55 1.37 2.33
C GLU A 158 23.20 2.01 1.98
N VAL A 159 22.15 1.64 2.72
CA VAL A 159 20.81 2.23 2.58
C VAL A 159 20.84 3.68 3.02
N GLN A 160 20.36 4.56 2.15
CA GLN A 160 20.13 5.96 2.42
C GLN A 160 18.64 6.26 2.29
N TRP A 161 18.13 7.10 3.19
CA TRP A 161 16.74 7.56 3.16
C TRP A 161 16.67 8.93 2.49
N THR A 162 15.67 9.13 1.65
CA THR A 162 15.45 10.41 0.98
C THR A 162 14.03 10.88 1.21
N GLU A 163 13.90 12.12 1.66
CA GLU A 163 12.62 12.82 1.75
C GLU A 163 12.49 13.77 0.56
N THR A 164 11.31 13.75 -0.04
CA THR A 164 10.95 14.61 -1.17
C THR A 164 9.70 15.38 -0.79
N THR A 165 9.79 16.71 -0.77
CA THR A 165 8.62 17.58 -0.64
C THR A 165 7.69 17.37 -1.83
N VAL A 166 6.45 17.00 -1.56
CA VAL A 166 5.40 16.81 -2.58
C VAL A 166 4.59 18.09 -2.75
N ALA A 167 4.18 18.69 -1.63
CA ALA A 167 3.48 19.97 -1.60
C ALA A 167 3.73 20.66 -0.25
N THR A 168 3.67 21.98 -0.25
CA THR A 168 3.77 22.80 0.98
C THR A 168 2.73 23.90 0.94
N GLY A 169 2.22 24.29 2.11
CA GLY A 169 1.32 25.45 2.18
C GLY A 169 -0.06 25.18 1.57
N LEU A 170 -0.51 23.93 1.55
CA LEU A 170 -1.88 23.61 1.12
C LEU A 170 -2.89 24.19 2.11
N ASP A 171 -4.02 24.63 1.57
CA ASP A 171 -5.05 25.38 2.31
C ASP A 171 -5.96 24.40 3.08
N PRO A 172 -5.90 24.36 4.42
CA PRO A 172 -6.68 23.41 5.21
C PRO A 172 -8.20 23.62 5.12
N SER A 173 -8.65 24.75 4.54
CA SER A 173 -10.07 25.04 4.32
C SER A 173 -10.64 24.49 3.02
N LYS A 174 -9.82 23.83 2.19
CA LYS A 174 -10.22 23.30 0.88
C LYS A 174 -9.94 21.79 0.78
N PRO A 175 -10.77 21.06 0.03
CA PRO A 175 -10.46 19.67 -0.27
C PRO A 175 -9.24 19.57 -1.19
N HIS A 176 -8.38 18.59 -0.95
CA HIS A 176 -7.20 18.31 -1.78
C HIS A 176 -7.22 16.87 -2.28
N THR A 177 -7.02 16.68 -3.59
CA THR A 177 -6.99 15.34 -4.19
C THR A 177 -5.58 14.78 -4.14
N VAL A 178 -5.43 13.55 -3.64
CA VAL A 178 -4.13 12.87 -3.56
C VAL A 178 -4.19 11.56 -4.34
N LYS A 179 -3.13 11.27 -5.10
CA LYS A 179 -2.92 9.96 -5.74
C LYS A 179 -1.53 9.43 -5.46
N LEU A 180 -1.45 8.17 -5.05
CA LEU A 180 -0.21 7.41 -4.90
C LEU A 180 -0.11 6.40 -6.04
N LYS A 181 1.08 6.24 -6.60
CA LYS A 181 1.36 5.21 -7.59
C LYS A 181 2.72 4.58 -7.30
N LEU A 182 2.71 3.28 -7.05
CA LEU A 182 3.88 2.43 -6.94
C LEU A 182 3.97 1.56 -8.20
N VAL A 183 5.12 1.59 -8.89
CA VAL A 183 5.41 0.73 -10.04
C VAL A 183 6.55 -0.20 -9.68
N LYS A 184 6.24 -1.49 -9.64
CA LYS A 184 7.16 -2.62 -9.53
C LYS A 184 7.77 -2.93 -10.88
N LYS A 185 9.08 -2.84 -11.01
CA LYS A 185 9.77 -3.12 -12.27
C LYS A 185 10.54 -4.43 -12.14
N PRO A 186 10.39 -5.36 -13.11
CA PRO A 186 11.15 -6.59 -13.10
C PRO A 186 12.65 -6.31 -13.01
N ASP A 187 13.31 -6.88 -12.01
CA ASP A 187 14.76 -6.78 -11.91
C ASP A 187 15.45 -7.68 -12.94
N THR A 188 15.48 -7.22 -14.20
CA THR A 188 16.20 -7.89 -15.30
C THR A 188 17.72 -7.81 -15.14
N LYS A 189 18.22 -7.04 -14.15
CA LYS A 189 19.62 -6.90 -13.79
C LYS A 189 19.73 -6.66 -12.28
N LYS A 190 19.70 -7.73 -11.45
CA LYS A 190 19.82 -7.91 -9.97
C LYS A 190 20.35 -6.77 -9.05
N SER A 191 20.25 -5.51 -9.44
CA SER A 191 21.04 -4.42 -8.90
C SER A 191 20.39 -3.04 -8.99
N THR A 192 19.18 -2.90 -9.55
CA THR A 192 18.78 -1.58 -10.08
C THR A 192 17.93 -0.68 -9.18
N ASN A 193 17.37 -1.13 -8.05
CA ASN A 193 16.53 -0.29 -7.17
C ASN A 193 15.60 0.62 -8.01
N ASN A 194 14.89 -0.01 -8.95
CA ASN A 194 14.32 0.64 -10.12
C ASN A 194 12.81 0.85 -10.02
N ASP A 195 12.17 0.37 -8.96
CA ASP A 195 10.79 0.65 -8.64
C ASP A 195 10.58 2.15 -8.49
N VAL A 196 9.37 2.61 -8.81
CA VAL A 196 9.03 4.05 -8.79
C VAL A 196 7.86 4.28 -7.88
N PHE A 197 8.04 5.17 -6.90
CA PHE A 197 6.93 5.75 -6.16
C PHE A 197 6.65 7.16 -6.69
N SER A 198 5.38 7.51 -6.83
CA SER A 198 5.00 8.87 -7.20
C SER A 198 3.74 9.28 -6.47
N VAL A 199 3.69 10.56 -6.14
CA VAL A 199 2.57 11.20 -5.44
C VAL A 199 2.09 12.35 -6.30
N GLN A 200 0.79 12.44 -6.53
CA GLN A 200 0.16 13.56 -7.20
C GLN A 200 -0.77 14.25 -6.22
N VAL A 201 -0.65 15.58 -6.11
CA VAL A 201 -1.55 16.42 -5.31
C VAL A 201 -2.16 17.48 -6.20
N ASP A 202 -3.49 17.56 -6.25
CA ASP A 202 -4.24 18.50 -7.10
C ASP A 202 -3.75 18.51 -8.55
N GLY A 203 -3.53 17.31 -9.09
CA GLY A 203 -3.07 17.12 -10.46
C GLY A 203 -1.55 17.28 -10.68
N LYS A 204 -0.75 17.65 -9.67
CA LYS A 204 0.70 17.87 -9.81
C LYS A 204 1.53 16.66 -9.34
N PRO A 205 2.12 15.87 -10.25
CA PRO A 205 2.89 14.68 -9.86
C PRO A 205 4.32 15.01 -9.42
N VAL A 206 4.76 14.36 -8.36
CA VAL A 206 6.13 14.36 -7.83
C VAL A 206 6.60 12.90 -7.74
N LYS A 207 7.79 12.62 -8.27
CA LYS A 207 8.39 11.28 -8.22
C LYS A 207 9.32 11.17 -7.02
N ASN A 208 9.37 9.99 -6.43
CA ASN A 208 10.31 9.61 -5.38
C ASN A 208 10.82 8.18 -5.64
N THR A 209 11.79 7.73 -4.86
CA THR A 209 12.20 6.31 -4.83
C THR A 209 11.28 5.50 -3.91
N THR A 210 11.45 4.18 -3.93
CA THR A 210 10.70 3.21 -3.10
C THR A 210 11.55 2.72 -1.93
N PHE A 211 10.99 1.81 -1.13
CA PHE A 211 11.75 1.09 -0.09
C PHE A 211 12.54 -0.12 -0.63
N GLU A 212 12.61 -0.31 -1.95
CA GLU A 212 13.32 -1.45 -2.58
C GLU A 212 14.80 -1.56 -2.13
N ALA A 213 15.49 -0.43 -1.96
CA ALA A 213 16.88 -0.44 -1.49
C ALA A 213 17.01 -1.01 -0.07
N TYR A 214 16.04 -0.71 0.80
CA TYR A 214 15.95 -1.30 2.14
C TYR A 214 15.75 -2.80 2.07
N TYR A 215 14.73 -3.27 1.33
CA TYR A 215 14.43 -4.69 1.18
C TYR A 215 15.60 -5.49 0.61
N LYS A 216 16.27 -4.93 -0.39
CA LYS A 216 17.47 -5.53 -0.97
C LYS A 216 18.62 -5.64 0.04
N ALA A 217 18.80 -4.64 0.91
CA ALA A 217 19.86 -4.67 1.91
C ALA A 217 19.57 -5.62 3.07
N THR A 218 18.29 -5.87 3.38
CA THR A 218 17.88 -6.80 4.44
C THR A 218 17.71 -8.24 3.96
N GLY A 219 17.70 -8.47 2.63
CA GLY A 219 17.43 -9.78 2.05
C GLY A 219 15.96 -10.19 2.14
N GLU A 220 15.07 -9.22 2.33
CA GLU A 220 13.63 -9.42 2.29
C GLU A 220 13.18 -9.34 0.83
N ASP A 221 13.31 -10.46 0.13
CA ASP A 221 12.93 -10.58 -1.27
C ASP A 221 11.40 -10.57 -1.39
N GLU A 222 10.84 -9.61 -2.15
CA GLU A 222 9.42 -9.49 -2.49
C GLU A 222 8.51 -8.81 -1.44
N TYR A 223 8.50 -7.47 -1.46
CA TYR A 223 7.45 -6.68 -0.81
C TYR A 223 6.24 -6.51 -1.76
N LYS A 224 5.40 -7.54 -1.83
CA LYS A 224 4.12 -7.46 -2.57
C LYS A 224 3.30 -6.26 -2.09
N THR A 225 2.42 -5.72 -2.91
CA THR A 225 1.59 -4.56 -2.52
C THR A 225 0.14 -4.75 -2.94
N ASP A 226 -0.75 -4.90 -1.97
CA ASP A 226 -2.17 -5.18 -2.17
C ASP A 226 -3.10 -4.33 -1.30
N THR A 227 -2.58 -3.49 -0.41
CA THR A 227 -3.39 -2.65 0.47
C THR A 227 -2.75 -1.27 0.72
N LEU A 228 -3.52 -0.38 1.33
CA LEU A 228 -3.12 0.95 1.78
C LEU A 228 -3.07 0.98 3.31
N MET A 229 -1.92 1.30 3.87
CA MET A 229 -1.74 1.49 5.32
C MET A 229 -1.79 2.97 5.68
N PHE A 230 -2.51 3.29 6.75
CA PHE A 230 -2.47 4.57 7.45
C PHE A 230 -1.79 4.35 8.79
N ARG A 231 -0.55 4.85 8.91
CA ARG A 231 0.31 4.60 10.07
C ARG A 231 0.44 5.82 10.97
N LEU A 232 0.23 5.57 12.26
CA LEU A 232 0.27 6.50 13.37
C LEU A 232 1.50 6.21 14.23
N SER A 233 2.54 7.03 14.05
CA SER A 233 3.88 6.79 14.59
C SER A 233 4.62 8.10 14.85
N GLY A 234 5.71 8.03 15.60
CA GLY A 234 6.46 9.21 16.03
C GLY A 234 5.85 9.83 17.29
N THR A 235 6.08 11.13 17.48
CA THR A 235 5.57 11.87 18.65
C THR A 235 4.05 11.88 18.64
N ALA A 236 3.45 11.37 19.71
CA ALA A 236 2.01 11.47 19.91
C ALA A 236 1.61 12.93 20.19
N GLY A 237 0.45 13.33 19.70
CA GLY A 237 -0.21 14.58 20.07
C GLY A 237 -1.50 14.29 20.82
N PRO A 238 -1.48 13.94 22.13
CA PRO A 238 -2.67 13.52 22.86
C PRO A 238 -3.82 14.55 22.86
N GLN A 239 -3.52 15.83 22.61
CA GLN A 239 -4.52 16.89 22.42
C GLN A 239 -5.36 16.73 21.15
N LEU A 240 -4.95 15.86 20.22
CA LEU A 240 -5.64 15.58 18.95
C LEU A 240 -6.73 14.50 19.08
N VAL A 241 -7.11 14.10 20.30
CA VAL A 241 -8.30 13.27 20.54
C VAL A 241 -9.60 14.06 20.30
N ASN A 242 -10.74 13.38 20.22
CA ASN A 242 -12.10 13.96 20.24
C ASN A 242 -12.46 14.87 19.06
N GLY A 243 -12.55 14.32 17.85
CA GLY A 243 -13.02 15.05 16.65
C GLY A 243 -11.93 15.85 15.93
N HIS A 244 -10.70 15.77 16.41
CA HIS A 244 -9.48 16.19 15.74
C HIS A 244 -8.95 15.04 14.85
N GLY A 245 -8.04 15.38 13.94
CA GLY A 245 -7.50 14.49 12.92
C GLY A 245 -7.69 15.01 11.50
N LEU A 246 -7.13 14.26 10.55
CA LEU A 246 -7.43 14.39 9.12
C LEU A 246 -8.79 13.79 8.86
N LEU A 247 -9.51 14.34 7.89
CA LEU A 247 -10.68 13.72 7.28
C LEU A 247 -10.29 13.24 5.87
N ILE A 248 -10.51 11.96 5.62
CA ILE A 248 -10.14 11.30 4.36
C ILE A 248 -11.38 10.63 3.79
N ASP A 249 -11.69 10.89 2.53
CA ASP A 249 -12.81 10.26 1.82
C ASP A 249 -12.43 9.84 0.40
N ASP A 250 -13.37 9.22 -0.31
CA ASP A 250 -13.25 8.77 -1.70
C ASP A 250 -12.02 7.88 -1.94
N VAL A 251 -11.70 7.03 -0.95
CA VAL A 251 -10.54 6.15 -1.05
C VAL A 251 -10.79 5.12 -2.13
N THR A 252 -9.91 5.09 -3.13
CA THR A 252 -9.87 4.07 -4.17
C THR A 252 -8.48 3.45 -4.23
N ILE A 253 -8.40 2.12 -4.28
CA ILE A 253 -7.15 1.38 -4.53
C ILE A 253 -7.30 0.40 -5.68
N ALA A 254 -6.24 0.14 -6.43
CA ALA A 254 -6.26 -0.82 -7.53
C ALA A 254 -4.85 -1.37 -7.83
N THR A 255 -4.81 -2.52 -8.52
CA THR A 255 -3.59 -3.09 -9.10
C THR A 255 -3.75 -3.35 -10.59
N SER A 256 -2.67 -3.21 -11.36
CA SER A 256 -2.63 -3.44 -12.82
C SER A 256 -1.27 -3.88 -13.32
#